data_AF-A0AAW5MR75-F1
#
_entry.id   AF-A0AAW5MR75-F1
#
_cell.length_a   1.000
_cell.length_b   1.000
_cell.length_c   1.000
_cell.angle_alpha   90.00
_cell.angle_beta   90.00
_cell.angle_gamma   90.00
#
_symmetry.space_group_name_H-M   'P 1'
#
loop_
_entity.id
_entity.type
_entity.pdbx_description
1 polymer ?
#
loop_
_entity_poly.entity_id
_entity_poly.type
_entity_poly.pdbx_seq_one_letter_code
_entity_poly.pdbx_strand_id
1 'polypeptide(L)'
;IAQALIGKDAKDQAGIDKIMIDLDGTENKSKFGANAILAVSLANAKAAAAAKGMPLYEHIAELNGTPGKYSMPVPMMNIINGGEHADNNVDIQEFMIQPVGAKTVKEAIRMGS
;
A
#
# COMPACT_ATOMS: atom_id res chain seq x y z
N ILE A 1 18.93 -3.00 9.54
CA ILE A 1 17.50 -2.83 9.89
C ILE A 1 17.10 -3.69 11.10
N ALA A 2 17.09 -5.02 11.00
CA ALA A 2 16.61 -5.91 12.08
C ALA A 2 17.12 -5.56 13.49
N GLN A 3 18.45 -5.44 13.68
CA GLN A 3 19.05 -5.11 14.97
C GLN A 3 18.54 -3.78 15.58
N ALA A 4 18.18 -2.80 14.73
CA ALA A 4 17.67 -1.51 15.20
C ALA A 4 16.21 -1.55 15.66
N LEU A 5 15.45 -2.57 15.22
CA LEU A 5 14.02 -2.71 15.50
C LEU A 5 13.71 -3.74 16.60
N ILE A 6 14.67 -4.58 16.98
CA ILE A 6 14.49 -5.53 18.09
C ILE A 6 14.13 -4.77 19.38
N GLY A 7 13.08 -5.22 20.06
CA GLY A 7 12.61 -4.64 21.32
C GLY A 7 11.83 -3.33 21.17
N LYS A 8 11.54 -2.88 19.95
CA LYS A 8 10.67 -1.72 19.69
C LYS A 8 9.21 -2.16 19.69
N ASP A 9 8.31 -1.25 20.08
CA ASP A 9 6.88 -1.49 20.03
C ASP A 9 6.38 -1.40 18.59
N ALA A 10 5.86 -2.51 18.07
CA ALA A 10 5.30 -2.57 16.72
C ALA A 10 4.08 -1.64 16.54
N LYS A 11 3.41 -1.23 17.62
CA LYS A 11 2.28 -0.28 17.56
C LYS A 11 2.72 1.13 17.19
N ASP A 12 3.98 1.49 17.44
CA ASP A 12 4.57 2.78 17.05
C ASP A 12 5.07 2.73 15.60
N GLN A 13 4.14 2.62 14.65
CA GLN A 13 4.46 2.54 13.22
C GLN A 13 5.33 3.71 12.76
N ALA A 14 4.98 4.94 13.18
CA ALA A 14 5.73 6.14 12.82
C ALA A 14 7.16 6.13 13.38
N GLY A 15 7.35 5.68 14.62
CA GLY A 15 8.68 5.52 15.23
C GLY A 15 9.52 4.46 14.52
N ILE A 16 8.94 3.31 14.20
CA ILE A 16 9.62 2.24 13.43
C ILE A 16 10.07 2.75 12.06
N ASP A 17 9.17 3.41 11.32
CA ASP A 17 9.47 3.97 10.01
C ASP A 17 10.56 5.06 10.10
N LYS A 18 10.49 5.93 11.12
CA LYS A 18 11.49 6.97 11.35
C LYS A 18 12.87 6.38 11.66
N ILE A 19 12.95 5.35 12.50
CA ILE A 19 14.22 4.65 12.79
C ILE A 19 14.83 4.12 11.50
N MET A 20 14.05 3.51 10.63
CA MET A 20 14.56 2.96 9.37
C MET A 20 15.03 4.06 8.40
N ILE A 21 14.25 5.14 8.26
CA ILE A 21 14.60 6.29 7.42
C ILE A 21 15.88 6.96 7.92
N ASP A 22 16.01 7.17 9.23
CA ASP A 22 17.19 7.79 9.83
C ASP A 22 18.43 6.90 9.75
N LEU A 23 18.24 5.59 9.93
CA LEU A 23 19.33 4.61 9.83
C LEU A 23 19.84 4.47 8.39
N ASP A 24 18.96 4.61 7.40
CA ASP A 24 19.34 4.71 5.99
C ASP A 24 20.15 6.00 5.76
N GLY A 25 19.62 7.14 6.24
CA GLY A 25 20.30 8.42 6.24
C GLY A 25 20.39 9.11 4.87
N THR A 26 19.75 8.57 3.84
CA THR A 26 19.68 9.19 2.51
C THR A 26 18.27 9.67 2.21
N GLU A 27 18.14 10.77 1.46
CA GLU A 27 16.84 11.37 1.11
C GLU A 27 15.94 10.38 0.33
N ASN A 28 16.55 9.65 -0.61
CA ASN A 28 15.88 8.71 -1.50
C ASN A 28 15.91 7.25 -1.02
N LYS A 29 16.33 6.99 0.22
CA LYS A 29 16.41 5.63 0.80
C LYS A 29 17.32 4.69 -0.01
N SER A 30 18.39 5.22 -0.61
CA SER A 30 19.26 4.48 -1.52
C SER A 30 20.23 3.53 -0.83
N LYS A 31 20.56 3.74 0.45
CA LYS A 31 21.52 2.90 1.17
C LYS A 31 20.97 1.51 1.47
N PHE A 32 19.72 1.42 1.91
CA PHE A 32 19.01 0.14 2.11
C PHE A 32 18.10 -0.21 0.95
N GLY A 33 17.72 0.77 0.12
CA GLY A 33 16.70 0.63 -0.89
C GLY A 33 15.30 0.84 -0.31
N ALA A 34 14.49 1.64 -1.01
CA ALA A 34 13.10 1.88 -0.62
C ALA A 34 12.31 0.56 -0.47
N ASN A 35 12.61 -0.45 -1.29
CA ASN A 35 11.96 -1.75 -1.24
C ASN A 35 12.16 -2.47 0.10
N ALA A 36 13.38 -2.43 0.66
CA ALA A 36 13.68 -3.09 1.93
C ALA A 36 12.99 -2.37 3.10
N ILE A 37 13.04 -1.04 3.12
CA ILE A 37 12.36 -0.22 4.14
C ILE A 37 10.84 -0.44 4.08
N LEU A 38 10.26 -0.40 2.88
CA LEU A 38 8.83 -0.60 2.68
C LEU A 38 8.38 -2.00 3.11
N ALA A 39 9.15 -3.04 2.75
CA ALA A 39 8.82 -4.41 3.14
C ALA A 39 8.75 -4.58 4.66
N VAL A 40 9.71 -4.02 5.40
CA VAL A 40 9.75 -4.08 6.86
C VAL A 40 8.63 -3.23 7.48
N SER A 41 8.38 -2.03 6.94
CA SER A 41 7.27 -1.15 7.36
C SER A 41 5.92 -1.84 7.27
N LEU A 42 5.62 -2.47 6.12
CA LEU A 42 4.38 -3.20 5.89
C LEU A 42 4.28 -4.47 6.75
N ALA A 43 5.39 -5.17 6.99
CA ALA A 43 5.42 -6.32 7.89
C ALA A 43 5.12 -5.91 9.34
N ASN A 44 5.66 -4.77 9.79
CA ASN A 44 5.37 -4.21 11.11
C ASN A 44 3.88 -3.87 11.26
N ALA A 45 3.27 -3.18 10.29
CA ALA A 45 1.85 -2.85 10.31
C ALA A 45 0.97 -4.12 10.37
N LYS A 46 1.32 -5.16 9.61
CA LYS A 46 0.64 -6.46 9.67
C LYS A 46 0.78 -7.13 11.04
N ALA A 47 1.98 -7.12 11.63
CA ALA A 47 2.23 -7.68 12.95
C ALA A 47 1.45 -6.94 14.05
N ALA A 48 1.41 -5.61 13.99
CA ALA A 48 0.65 -4.78 14.92
C ALA A 48 -0.87 -5.04 14.82
N ALA A 49 -1.41 -5.15 13.60
CA ALA A 49 -2.81 -5.52 13.36
C ALA A 49 -3.13 -6.91 13.94
N ALA A 50 -2.27 -7.90 13.67
CA ALA A 50 -2.42 -9.26 14.20
C ALA A 50 -2.36 -9.30 15.73
N ALA A 51 -1.43 -8.55 16.35
CA ALA A 51 -1.32 -8.45 17.80
C ALA A 51 -2.54 -7.78 18.45
N LYS A 52 -3.25 -6.90 17.73
CA LYS A 52 -4.52 -6.30 18.15
C LYS A 52 -5.73 -7.21 17.89
N GLY A 53 -5.58 -8.30 17.15
CA GLY A 53 -6.68 -9.17 16.75
C GLY A 53 -7.65 -8.52 15.76
N MET A 54 -7.17 -7.57 14.95
CA MET A 54 -8.01 -6.82 14.01
C MET A 54 -7.51 -6.95 12.55
N PRO A 55 -8.41 -6.80 11.56
CA PRO A 55 -8.01 -6.74 10.15
C PRO A 55 -7.04 -5.58 9.85
N LEU A 56 -6.15 -5.79 8.88
CA LEU A 56 -5.15 -4.78 8.49
C LEU A 56 -5.78 -3.45 8.05
N TYR A 57 -6.89 -3.48 7.31
CA TYR A 57 -7.54 -2.24 6.84
C TYR A 57 -8.06 -1.38 8.01
N GLU A 58 -8.49 -2.01 9.11
CA GLU A 58 -8.92 -1.30 10.31
C GLU A 58 -7.73 -0.71 11.06
N HIS A 59 -6.63 -1.46 11.16
CA HIS A 59 -5.39 -0.94 11.74
C HIS A 59 -4.84 0.26 10.97
N ILE A 60 -4.87 0.20 9.63
CA ILE A 60 -4.48 1.35 8.77
C ILE A 60 -5.40 2.54 9.02
N ALA A 61 -6.71 2.33 9.20
CA ALA A 61 -7.65 3.41 9.53
C ALA A 61 -7.33 4.07 10.89
N GLU A 62 -6.93 3.29 11.91
CA GLU A 62 -6.44 3.84 13.18
C GLU A 62 -5.17 4.69 12.98
N LEU A 63 -4.18 4.17 12.24
CA LEU A 63 -2.93 4.89 11.94
C LEU A 63 -3.18 6.19 11.18
N ASN A 64 -4.19 6.21 10.31
CA ASN A 64 -4.61 7.37 9.53
C ASN A 64 -5.57 8.30 10.31
N GLY A 65 -5.85 8.07 11.59
CA GLY A 65 -6.76 8.90 12.39
C GLY A 65 -8.22 8.86 11.93
N THR A 66 -8.64 7.79 11.25
CA THR A 66 -9.98 7.59 10.68
C THR A 66 -10.65 6.28 11.13
N PRO A 67 -10.55 5.88 12.42
CA PRO A 67 -11.12 4.62 12.89
C PRO A 67 -12.64 4.55 12.63
N GLY A 68 -13.12 3.39 12.20
CA GLY A 68 -14.53 3.15 11.89
C GLY A 68 -15.04 3.82 10.60
N LYS A 69 -14.22 4.60 9.90
CA LYS A 69 -14.58 5.25 8.64
C LYS A 69 -14.00 4.45 7.47
N TYR A 70 -14.88 3.72 6.77
CA TYR A 70 -14.49 2.87 5.65
C TYR A 70 -15.23 3.27 4.38
N SER A 71 -14.55 3.13 3.26
CA SER A 71 -15.13 3.22 1.93
C SER A 71 -14.53 2.14 1.04
N MET A 72 -15.33 1.63 0.12
CA MET A 72 -14.83 0.77 -0.95
C MET A 72 -14.42 1.66 -2.13
N PRO A 73 -13.21 1.48 -2.69
CA PRO A 73 -12.76 2.29 -3.82
C PRO A 73 -13.48 1.88 -5.11
N VAL A 74 -13.60 2.82 -6.05
CA VAL A 74 -13.95 2.48 -7.44
C VAL A 74 -12.71 1.88 -8.10
N PRO A 75 -12.77 0.63 -8.60
CA PRO A 75 -11.63 0.00 -9.24
C PRO A 75 -11.28 0.69 -10.56
N MET A 76 -9.99 0.91 -10.79
CA MET A 76 -9.44 1.31 -12.08
C MET A 76 -8.91 0.07 -12.77
N MET A 77 -9.62 -0.40 -13.79
CA MET A 77 -9.32 -1.68 -14.44
C MET A 77 -8.63 -1.43 -15.78
N ASN A 78 -7.37 -1.85 -15.87
CA ASN A 78 -6.59 -1.76 -17.09
C ASN A 78 -7.12 -2.75 -18.14
N ILE A 79 -7.38 -2.27 -19.37
CA ILE A 79 -7.97 -3.03 -20.46
C ILE A 79 -7.09 -3.12 -21.71
N ILE A 80 -6.22 -2.12 -21.95
CA ILE A 80 -5.32 -2.09 -23.11
C ILE A 80 -3.99 -1.48 -22.67
N ASN A 81 -2.91 -2.17 -23.01
CA ASN A 81 -1.53 -1.69 -22.83
C ASN A 81 -0.97 -1.14 -24.15
N GLY A 82 -0.15 -0.11 -24.04
CA GLY A 82 0.67 0.46 -25.11
C GLY A 82 2.03 0.90 -24.57
N GLY A 83 2.76 1.71 -25.33
CA GLY A 83 4.06 2.23 -24.95
C GLY A 83 5.07 1.13 -24.60
N GLU A 84 5.84 1.31 -23.53
CA GLU A 84 6.85 0.33 -23.08
C GLU A 84 6.26 -1.03 -22.64
N HIS A 85 4.94 -1.09 -22.43
CA HIS A 85 4.24 -2.30 -21.97
C HIS A 85 3.70 -3.16 -23.13
N ALA A 86 3.78 -2.69 -24.38
CA ALA A 86 3.31 -3.47 -25.53
C ALA A 86 4.05 -3.13 -26.84
N ASP A 87 4.33 -4.15 -27.65
CA ASP A 87 4.92 -4.00 -28.98
C ASP A 87 3.82 -3.70 -30.02
N ASN A 88 3.15 -2.56 -29.86
CA ASN A 88 2.10 -2.09 -30.76
C ASN A 88 2.27 -0.58 -31.06
N ASN A 89 1.50 -0.06 -32.01
CA ASN A 89 1.59 1.35 -32.41
C ASN A 89 0.81 2.30 -31.48
N VAL A 90 0.51 1.88 -30.25
CA VAL A 90 -0.26 2.70 -29.31
C VAL A 90 0.72 3.36 -28.34
N ASP A 91 0.86 4.69 -28.45
CA ASP A 91 1.81 5.44 -27.61
C ASP A 91 1.35 5.56 -26.14
N ILE A 92 0.04 5.45 -25.88
CA ILE A 92 -0.53 5.55 -24.53
C ILE A 92 -0.27 4.25 -23.77
N GLN A 93 0.34 4.36 -22.59
CA GLN A 93 0.80 3.21 -21.81
C GLN A 93 -0.34 2.32 -21.30
N GLU A 94 -1.42 2.92 -20.77
CA GLU A 94 -2.54 2.18 -20.18
C GLU A 94 -3.87 2.86 -20.48
N PHE A 95 -4.85 2.09 -20.94
CA PHE A 95 -6.26 2.49 -21.01
C PHE A 95 -7.02 1.77 -19.91
N MET A 96 -7.71 2.53 -19.07
CA MET A 96 -8.45 1.99 -17.94
C MET A 96 -9.95 2.33 -18.04
N ILE A 97 -10.79 1.43 -17.54
CA ILE A 97 -12.21 1.69 -17.31
C ILE A 97 -12.50 1.82 -15.81
N GLN A 98 -13.49 2.65 -15.48
CA GLN A 98 -13.96 2.88 -14.12
C GLN A 98 -15.49 2.73 -14.06
N PRO A 99 -16.02 1.72 -13.34
CA PRO A 99 -17.46 1.46 -13.24
C PRO A 99 -18.11 2.38 -12.19
N VAL A 100 -18.07 3.70 -12.41
CA VAL A 100 -18.56 4.73 -11.46
C VAL A 100 -20.07 4.61 -11.12
N GLY A 101 -20.84 3.90 -11.95
CA GLY A 101 -22.26 3.64 -11.74
C GLY A 101 -22.58 2.44 -10.82
N ALA A 102 -21.60 1.60 -10.50
CA ALA A 102 -21.79 0.42 -9.67
C ALA A 102 -22.18 0.79 -8.23
N LYS A 103 -23.10 0.03 -7.63
CA LYS A 103 -23.57 0.25 -6.26
C LYS A 103 -22.71 -0.46 -5.21
N THR A 104 -21.91 -1.44 -5.62
CA THR A 104 -21.00 -2.18 -4.74
C THR A 104 -19.69 -2.48 -5.45
N VAL A 105 -18.60 -2.70 -4.69
CA VAL A 105 -17.32 -3.14 -5.27
C VAL A 105 -17.44 -4.47 -6.02
N LYS A 106 -18.31 -5.37 -5.53
CA LYS A 106 -18.61 -6.65 -6.20
C LYS A 106 -19.22 -6.42 -7.58
N GLU A 107 -20.17 -5.49 -7.69
CA GLU A 107 -20.76 -5.10 -8.96
C GLU A 107 -19.74 -4.39 -9.86
N ALA A 108 -18.91 -3.51 -9.30
CA ALA A 108 -17.86 -2.83 -10.03
C ALA A 108 -16.89 -3.82 -10.69
N ILE A 109 -16.43 -4.84 -9.95
CA ILE A 109 -15.57 -5.91 -10.48
C ILE A 109 -16.30 -6.69 -11.59
N ARG A 110 -17.58 -7.03 -11.39
CA ARG A 110 -18.40 -7.74 -12.40
C ARG A 110 -18.56 -6.94 -13.69
N MET A 111 -18.58 -5.60 -13.63
CA MET A 111 -18.73 -4.76 -14.82
C MET A 111 -17.48 -4.73 -15.70
N GLY A 112 -16.28 -4.97 -15.14
CA GLY A 112 -15.03 -4.96 -15.90
C GLY A 112 -14.41 -6.34 -16.16
N SER A 113 -15.04 -7.42 -15.70
CA SER A 113 -14.65 -8.81 -15.97
C SER A 113 -15.30 -9.39 -17.22
#